data_AF-A0A2V5MDR4-F1
#
_entry.id   AF-A0A2V5MDR4-F1
#
_cell.length_a   1.000
_cell.length_b   1.000
_cell.length_c   1.000
_cell.angle_alpha   90.00
_cell.angle_beta   90.00
_cell.angle_gamma   90.00
#
_symmetry.space_group_name_H-M   'P 1'
#
loop_
_entity.id
_entity.type
_entity.pdbx_description
1 polymer ?
#
loop_
_entity_poly.entity_id
_entity_poly.type
_entity_poly.pdbx_seq_one_letter_code
_entity_poly.pdbx_strand_id
1 'polypeptide(L)'
;MKRDANQSTTLVRGLGLLDAAMIVIGSMIGSGIFIVSGESARLVGAPGWLLLTWVVAGLMTITGALCCAELATMMPRAGGIYVFLREAYGPALGFLFGWTLFLVVQTGTIAAVAIAFARFLGVFAPTVAGNHYIIGPVILLPGYAVSLSTEQLVAILLIALLTFSNTRGLRVGKIVQNSFTFTKTAALIGV
;
A
#
# COMPACT_ATOMS: atom_id res chain seq x y z
N MET A 1 -21.55 -43.53 9.04
CA MET A 1 -21.31 -42.08 8.89
C MET A 1 -19.99 -41.88 8.16
N LYS A 2 -20.02 -41.90 6.82
CA LYS A 2 -18.84 -41.71 5.96
C LYS A 2 -18.53 -40.21 5.93
N ARG A 3 -17.29 -39.83 6.24
CA ARG A 3 -16.78 -38.45 6.08
C ARG A 3 -16.53 -38.25 4.59
N ASP A 4 -17.39 -37.48 3.93
CA ASP A 4 -17.25 -37.17 2.52
C ASP A 4 -16.07 -36.22 2.26
N ALA A 5 -15.23 -36.68 1.32
CA ALA A 5 -14.36 -35.95 0.40
C ALA A 5 -13.74 -34.62 0.86
N ASN A 6 -12.45 -34.69 1.16
CA ASN A 6 -11.47 -33.61 1.14
C ASN A 6 -11.49 -32.91 -0.25
N GLN A 7 -12.36 -31.93 -0.45
CA GLN A 7 -12.26 -31.00 -1.57
C GLN A 7 -11.02 -30.13 -1.34
N SER A 8 -9.87 -30.58 -1.85
CA SER A 8 -8.70 -29.72 -2.01
C SER A 8 -9.10 -28.57 -2.93
N THR A 9 -9.36 -27.39 -2.36
CA THR A 9 -9.53 -26.14 -3.08
C THR A 9 -8.22 -25.81 -3.76
N THR A 10 -8.00 -26.38 -4.95
CA THR A 10 -6.82 -26.10 -5.75
C THR A 10 -6.93 -24.66 -6.25
N LEU A 11 -5.93 -23.85 -5.91
CA LEU A 11 -5.86 -22.48 -6.42
C LEU A 11 -5.80 -22.54 -7.95
N VAL A 12 -6.75 -21.88 -8.60
CA VAL A 12 -6.70 -21.67 -10.04
C VAL A 12 -5.45 -20.85 -10.34
N ARG A 13 -4.46 -21.47 -11.01
CA ARG A 13 -3.24 -20.80 -11.45
C ARG A 13 -3.53 -19.94 -12.68
N GLY A 14 -4.16 -18.79 -12.44
CA GLY A 14 -4.59 -17.86 -13.49
C GLY A 14 -3.58 -16.79 -13.88
N LEU A 15 -2.42 -16.73 -13.21
CA LEU A 15 -1.37 -15.73 -13.44
C LEU A 15 -0.06 -16.42 -13.80
N GLY A 16 0.54 -16.04 -14.93
CA GLY A 16 1.89 -16.46 -15.31
C GLY A 16 2.98 -15.69 -14.57
N LEU A 17 4.25 -16.06 -14.81
CA LEU A 17 5.41 -15.38 -14.21
C LEU A 17 5.46 -13.89 -14.58
N LEU A 18 5.25 -13.58 -15.87
CA LEU A 18 5.24 -12.20 -16.35
C LEU A 18 4.08 -11.41 -15.77
N ASP A 19 2.89 -12.00 -15.67
CA ASP A 19 1.73 -11.33 -15.05
C ASP A 19 2.00 -11.01 -13.57
N ALA A 20 2.54 -11.98 -12.83
CA ALA A 20 2.91 -11.81 -11.43
C ALA A 20 4.00 -10.74 -11.27
N ALA A 21 5.06 -10.76 -12.09
CA ALA A 21 6.13 -9.76 -12.05
C ALA A 21 5.60 -8.36 -12.36
N MET A 22 4.77 -8.21 -13.39
CA MET A 22 4.19 -6.92 -13.78
C MET A 22 3.24 -6.36 -12.72
N ILE A 23 2.46 -7.22 -12.05
CA ILE A 23 1.62 -6.81 -10.91
C ILE A 23 2.49 -6.28 -9.77
N VAL A 24 3.56 -7.00 -9.42
CA VAL A 24 4.48 -6.57 -8.36
C VAL A 24 5.15 -5.24 -8.73
N ILE A 25 5.74 -5.12 -9.92
CA ILE A 25 6.38 -3.88 -10.39
C ILE A 25 5.39 -2.72 -10.38
N GLY A 26 4.18 -2.90 -10.92
CA GLY A 26 3.16 -1.87 -10.97
C GLY A 26 2.62 -1.48 -9.59
N SER A 27 2.64 -2.39 -8.62
CA SER A 27 2.27 -2.08 -7.23
C SER A 27 3.36 -1.34 -6.46
N MET A 28 4.64 -1.62 -6.74
CA MET A 28 5.79 -0.97 -6.09
C MET A 28 6.03 0.44 -6.63
N ILE A 29 5.86 0.67 -7.93
CA ILE A 29 6.01 1.98 -8.54
C ILE A 29 4.77 2.84 -8.20
N GLY A 30 4.92 3.67 -7.17
CA GLY A 30 3.86 4.52 -6.63
C GLY A 30 4.21 6.01 -6.60
N SER A 31 3.31 6.81 -6.05
CA SER A 31 3.55 8.24 -5.78
C SER A 31 4.68 8.48 -4.77
N GLY A 32 5.07 7.44 -4.03
CA GLY A 32 6.17 7.49 -3.06
C GLY A 32 7.49 7.95 -3.67
N ILE A 33 7.77 7.64 -4.95
CA ILE A 33 9.00 8.11 -5.63
C ILE A 33 9.07 9.65 -5.72
N PHE A 34 7.93 10.33 -5.76
CA PHE A 34 7.88 11.79 -5.83
C PHE A 34 7.84 12.42 -4.43
N ILE A 35 7.02 11.88 -3.53
CA ILE A 35 6.86 12.43 -2.17
C ILE A 35 8.09 12.14 -1.33
N VAL A 36 8.44 10.86 -1.19
CA VAL A 36 9.47 10.40 -0.26
C VAL A 36 10.84 10.86 -0.73
N SER A 37 11.13 10.86 -2.04
CA SER A 37 12.40 11.41 -2.55
C SER A 37 12.54 12.90 -2.26
N GLY A 38 11.48 13.68 -2.43
CA GLY A 38 11.50 15.12 -2.14
C GLY A 38 11.67 15.41 -0.65
N GLU A 39 11.10 14.59 0.22
CA GLU A 39 11.30 14.70 1.67
C GLU A 39 12.71 14.23 2.09
N SER A 40 13.17 13.09 1.57
CA SER A 40 14.51 12.55 1.82
C SER A 40 15.60 13.50 1.34
N ALA A 41 15.43 14.13 0.17
CA ALA A 41 16.37 15.12 -0.35
C ALA A 41 16.55 16.30 0.61
N ARG A 42 15.47 16.75 1.26
CA ARG A 42 15.50 17.82 2.26
C ARG A 42 16.21 17.42 3.55
N LEU A 43 16.06 16.17 3.98
CA LEU A 43 16.70 15.65 5.19
C LEU A 43 18.19 15.37 5.01
N VAL A 44 18.58 14.89 3.82
CA VAL A 44 19.91 14.36 3.54
C VAL A 44 20.89 15.44 3.04
N GLY A 45 20.37 16.57 2.54
CA GLY A 45 21.14 17.80 2.32
C GLY A 45 22.07 17.84 1.10
N ALA A 46 22.42 16.68 0.51
CA ALA A 46 23.17 16.63 -0.76
C ALA A 46 22.68 15.52 -1.71
N PRO A 47 22.71 15.73 -3.04
CA PRO A 47 22.27 14.74 -4.02
C PRO A 47 23.04 13.41 -3.95
N GLY A 48 24.35 13.44 -3.70
CA GLY A 48 25.16 12.23 -3.60
C GLY A 48 24.75 11.32 -2.44
N TRP A 49 24.41 11.91 -1.29
CA TRP A 49 23.90 11.17 -0.14
C TRP A 49 22.51 10.60 -0.41
N LEU A 50 21.66 11.33 -1.13
CA LEU A 50 20.34 10.81 -1.55
C LEU A 50 20.52 9.55 -2.42
N LEU A 51 21.41 9.58 -3.41
CA LEU A 51 21.69 8.40 -4.25
C LEU A 51 22.23 7.23 -3.43
N LEU A 52 23.13 7.49 -2.48
CA LEU A 52 23.63 6.44 -1.58
C LEU A 52 22.50 5.82 -0.75
N THR A 53 21.61 6.63 -0.18
CA THR A 53 20.46 6.10 0.58
C THR A 53 19.54 5.24 -0.27
N TRP A 54 19.33 5.60 -1.54
CA TRP A 54 18.59 4.79 -2.50
C TRP A 54 19.24 3.44 -2.78
N VAL A 55 20.56 3.42 -2.99
CA VAL A 55 21.32 2.18 -3.21
C VAL A 55 21.22 1.26 -1.98
N VAL A 56 21.41 1.82 -0.77
CA VAL A 56 21.31 1.05 0.47
C VAL A 56 19.91 0.50 0.68
N ALA A 57 18.88 1.33 0.49
CA ALA A 57 17.49 0.89 0.59
C ALA A 57 17.16 -0.22 -0.42
N GLY A 58 17.62 -0.08 -1.67
CA GLY A 58 17.44 -1.09 -2.71
C GLY A 58 18.08 -2.43 -2.35
N LEU A 59 19.31 -2.42 -1.81
CA LEU A 59 19.99 -3.64 -1.38
C LEU A 59 19.26 -4.34 -0.22
N MET A 60 18.78 -3.56 0.76
CA MET A 60 17.96 -4.09 1.86
C MET A 60 16.66 -4.72 1.34
N THR A 61 15.98 -4.07 0.40
CA THR A 61 14.75 -4.59 -0.22
C THR A 61 14.99 -5.89 -0.99
N ILE A 62 16.08 -5.99 -1.77
CA ILE A 62 16.43 -7.21 -2.51
C ILE A 62 16.67 -8.36 -1.52
N THR A 63 17.41 -8.11 -0.46
CA THR A 63 17.69 -9.13 0.58
C THR A 63 16.39 -9.64 1.20
N GLY A 64 15.49 -8.75 1.58
CA GLY A 64 14.17 -9.14 2.11
C GLY A 64 13.31 -9.89 1.09
N ALA A 65 13.35 -9.50 -0.19
CA ALA A 65 12.62 -10.18 -1.26
C ALA A 65 13.12 -11.61 -1.48
N LEU A 66 14.44 -11.84 -1.41
CA LEU A 66 15.04 -13.17 -1.52
C LEU A 66 14.63 -14.07 -0.36
N CYS A 67 14.66 -13.57 0.88
CA CYS A 67 14.18 -14.33 2.05
C CYS A 67 12.70 -14.72 1.89
N CYS A 68 11.85 -13.78 1.46
CA CYS A 68 10.44 -14.04 1.19
C CYS A 68 10.23 -15.06 0.05
N ALA A 69 11.07 -15.02 -0.99
CA ALA A 69 11.01 -15.96 -2.11
C ALA A 69 11.34 -17.39 -1.65
N GLU A 70 12.37 -17.57 -0.83
CA GLU A 70 12.72 -18.87 -0.25
C GLU A 70 11.56 -19.45 0.57
N LEU A 71 11.01 -18.65 1.49
CA LEU A 71 9.83 -19.02 2.30
C LEU A 71 8.61 -19.37 1.44
N ALA A 72 8.34 -18.60 0.38
CA ALA A 72 7.23 -18.84 -0.52
C ALA A 72 7.38 -20.13 -1.34
N THR A 73 8.60 -20.51 -1.70
CA THR A 73 8.88 -21.80 -2.36
C THR A 73 8.79 -22.98 -1.39
N MET A 74 9.18 -22.80 -0.13
CA MET A 74 9.11 -23.83 0.91
C MET A 74 7.66 -24.12 1.36
N MET A 75 6.81 -23.09 1.40
CA MET A 75 5.41 -23.19 1.82
C MET A 75 4.45 -22.64 0.75
N PRO A 76 4.19 -23.38 -0.35
CA PRO A 76 3.34 -22.93 -1.46
C PRO A 76 1.84 -23.03 -1.13
N ARG A 77 1.43 -22.43 -0.01
CA ARG A 77 0.04 -22.35 0.46
C ARG A 77 -0.49 -20.93 0.23
N ALA A 78 -1.77 -20.79 -0.08
CA ALA A 78 -2.40 -19.47 -0.12
C ALA A 78 -2.46 -18.83 1.28
N GLY A 79 -2.16 -17.52 1.34
CA GLY A 79 -2.23 -16.73 2.56
C GLY A 79 -0.98 -15.87 2.83
N GLY A 80 0.06 -15.97 2.00
CA GLY A 80 1.23 -15.08 2.04
C GLY A 80 1.98 -15.12 3.38
N ILE A 81 2.52 -13.97 3.80
CA ILE A 81 3.37 -13.83 5.01
C ILE A 81 2.66 -14.33 6.28
N TYR A 82 1.32 -14.21 6.34
CA TYR A 82 0.54 -14.72 7.47
C TYR A 82 0.74 -16.22 7.68
N VAL A 83 0.82 -17.01 6.60
CA VAL A 83 1.02 -18.46 6.69
C VAL A 83 2.40 -18.77 7.27
N PHE A 84 3.42 -18.02 6.88
CA PHE A 84 4.79 -18.22 7.34
C PHE A 84 4.89 -17.97 8.85
N LEU A 85 4.33 -16.86 9.34
CA LEU A 85 4.34 -16.54 10.76
C LEU A 85 3.49 -17.50 11.58
N ARG A 86 2.33 -17.92 11.05
CA ARG A 86 1.48 -18.91 11.71
C ARG A 86 2.17 -20.26 11.86
N GLU A 87 2.90 -20.71 10.84
CA GLU A 87 3.62 -21.99 10.88
C GLU A 87 4.84 -21.91 11.79
N ALA A 88 5.61 -20.81 11.75
CA ALA A 88 6.82 -20.65 12.55
C ALA A 88 6.53 -20.41 14.05
N TYR A 89 5.48 -19.65 14.38
CA TYR A 89 5.22 -19.17 15.74
C TYR A 89 3.87 -19.61 16.33
N GLY A 90 3.12 -20.41 15.58
CA GLY A 90 1.84 -20.95 16.01
C GLY A 90 0.62 -20.05 15.76
N PRO A 91 -0.59 -20.56 16.04
CA PRO A 91 -1.85 -19.92 15.65
C PRO A 91 -2.10 -18.55 16.28
N ALA A 92 -1.71 -18.35 17.54
CA ALA A 92 -1.97 -17.10 18.26
C ALA A 92 -1.18 -15.92 17.67
N LEU A 93 0.12 -16.12 17.40
CA LEU A 93 0.97 -15.10 16.80
C LEU A 93 0.64 -14.88 15.33
N GLY A 94 0.28 -15.95 14.60
CA GLY A 94 -0.30 -15.82 13.26
C GLY A 94 -1.54 -14.92 13.27
N PHE A 95 -2.49 -15.18 14.17
CA PHE A 95 -3.72 -14.38 14.30
C PHE A 95 -3.43 -12.91 14.61
N LEU A 96 -2.56 -12.61 15.60
CA LEU A 96 -2.18 -11.24 15.94
C LEU A 96 -1.53 -10.51 14.77
N PHE A 97 -0.67 -11.20 14.01
CA PHE A 97 -0.10 -10.65 12.79
C PHE A 97 -1.18 -10.36 11.75
N GLY A 98 -2.09 -11.31 11.48
CA GLY A 98 -3.18 -11.12 10.54
C GLY A 98 -4.11 -9.96 10.93
N TRP A 99 -4.42 -9.83 12.22
CA TRP A 99 -5.20 -8.73 12.78
C TRP A 99 -4.51 -7.38 12.58
N THR A 100 -3.21 -7.30 12.89
CA THR A 100 -2.41 -6.08 12.71
C THR A 100 -2.27 -5.71 11.24
N LEU A 101 -1.99 -6.70 10.40
CA LEU A 101 -1.88 -6.52 8.96
C LEU A 101 -3.18 -5.93 8.40
N PHE A 102 -4.33 -6.51 8.76
CA PHE A 102 -5.61 -6.08 8.22
C PHE A 102 -6.09 -4.74 8.77
N LEU A 103 -6.09 -4.55 10.10
CA LEU A 103 -6.70 -3.38 10.74
C LEU A 103 -5.79 -2.17 10.90
N VAL A 104 -4.47 -2.36 10.85
CA VAL A 104 -3.51 -1.28 11.07
C VAL A 104 -2.69 -1.02 9.80
N VAL A 105 -2.04 -2.04 9.25
CA VAL A 105 -1.09 -1.85 8.13
C VAL A 105 -1.83 -1.51 6.84
N GLN A 106 -2.81 -2.32 6.44
CA GLN A 106 -3.52 -2.13 5.17
C GLN A 106 -4.39 -0.86 5.20
N THR A 107 -5.16 -0.66 6.26
CA THR A 107 -5.99 0.54 6.46
C THR A 107 -5.14 1.81 6.54
N GLY A 108 -4.04 1.78 7.30
CA GLY A 108 -3.10 2.90 7.42
C GLY A 108 -2.45 3.25 6.08
N THR A 109 -2.08 2.24 5.29
CA THR A 109 -1.52 2.45 3.94
C THR A 109 -2.54 3.11 3.02
N ILE A 110 -3.78 2.65 3.02
CA ILE A 110 -4.87 3.26 2.21
C ILE A 110 -5.10 4.71 2.63
N ALA A 111 -5.15 5.00 3.92
CA ALA A 111 -5.32 6.35 4.44
C ALA A 111 -4.15 7.27 4.06
N ALA A 112 -2.91 6.81 4.23
CA ALA A 112 -1.72 7.57 3.86
C ALA A 112 -1.69 7.91 2.37
N VAL A 113 -2.03 6.96 1.49
CA VAL A 113 -2.08 7.18 0.05
C VAL A 113 -3.20 8.16 -0.33
N ALA A 114 -4.37 8.07 0.32
CA ALA A 114 -5.47 9.00 0.07
C ALA A 114 -5.15 10.44 0.49
N ILE A 115 -4.45 10.62 1.62
CA ILE A 115 -3.95 11.93 2.08
C ILE A 115 -2.89 12.46 1.10
N ALA A 116 -1.94 11.63 0.68
CA ALA A 116 -0.97 12.00 -0.35
C ALA A 116 -1.64 12.48 -1.65
N PHE A 117 -2.72 11.81 -2.08
CA PHE A 117 -3.51 12.26 -3.23
C PHE A 117 -4.16 13.62 -2.97
N ALA A 118 -4.83 13.80 -1.83
CA ALA A 118 -5.47 15.07 -1.47
C ALA A 118 -4.46 16.23 -1.42
N ARG A 119 -3.26 15.99 -0.89
CA ARG A 119 -2.16 16.97 -0.87
C ARG A 119 -1.70 17.39 -2.26
N PHE A 120 -1.58 16.44 -3.19
CA PHE A 120 -1.27 16.77 -4.58
C PHE A 120 -2.42 17.50 -5.28
N LEU A 121 -3.67 17.15 -4.99
CA LEU A 121 -4.83 17.89 -5.50
C LEU A 121 -4.84 19.34 -5.00
N GLY A 122 -4.40 19.57 -3.75
CA GLY A 122 -4.23 20.90 -3.17
C GLY A 122 -3.30 21.84 -3.93
N VAL A 123 -2.36 21.30 -4.72
CA VAL A 123 -1.50 22.11 -5.61
C VAL A 123 -2.32 22.76 -6.73
N PHE A 124 -3.38 22.11 -7.21
CA PHE A 124 -4.27 22.63 -8.27
C PHE A 124 -5.48 23.38 -7.70
N ALA A 125 -5.99 22.93 -6.56
CA ALA A 125 -7.13 23.53 -5.87
C ALA A 125 -6.70 23.94 -4.45
N PRO A 126 -6.20 25.17 -4.24
CA PRO A 126 -5.67 25.64 -2.95
C PRO A 126 -6.68 25.60 -1.79
N THR A 127 -7.97 25.41 -2.09
CA THR A 127 -9.03 25.16 -1.10
C THR A 127 -8.86 23.83 -0.37
N VAL A 128 -8.17 22.85 -0.99
CA VAL A 128 -7.81 21.56 -0.41
C VAL A 128 -6.44 21.71 0.25
N ALA A 129 -6.42 21.99 1.56
CA ALA A 129 -5.19 22.24 2.28
C ALA A 129 -5.31 21.72 3.72
N GLY A 130 -4.21 21.16 4.25
CA GLY A 130 -4.17 20.65 5.62
C GLY A 130 -4.37 21.71 6.70
N ASN A 131 -4.16 22.98 6.38
CA ASN A 131 -4.37 24.13 7.28
C ASN A 131 -5.80 24.71 7.22
N HIS A 132 -6.63 24.30 6.26
CA HIS A 132 -8.03 24.69 6.18
C HIS A 132 -8.89 23.70 6.95
N TYR A 133 -9.17 24.03 8.21
CA TYR A 133 -9.98 23.21 9.10
C TYR A 133 -11.47 23.50 8.93
N ILE A 134 -12.24 22.44 8.68
CA ILE A 134 -13.70 22.42 8.75
C ILE A 134 -14.13 22.21 10.20
N ILE A 135 -13.46 21.28 10.89
CA ILE A 135 -13.57 21.06 12.33
C ILE A 135 -12.18 21.30 12.92
N GLY A 136 -12.07 22.34 13.74
CA GLY A 136 -10.82 22.69 14.42
C GLY A 136 -10.32 21.56 15.33
N PRO A 137 -9.02 21.55 15.67
CA PRO A 137 -8.43 20.50 16.50
C PRO A 137 -9.05 20.48 17.91
N VAL A 138 -9.81 19.43 18.20
CA VAL A 138 -10.34 19.14 19.54
C VAL A 138 -9.35 18.23 20.25
N ILE A 139 -8.69 18.76 21.28
CA ILE A 139 -7.72 18.01 22.09
C ILE A 139 -8.50 17.04 22.99
N LEU A 140 -8.27 15.74 22.82
CA LEU A 140 -8.88 14.69 23.63
C LEU A 140 -7.92 14.21 24.73
N LEU A 141 -6.63 14.13 24.41
CA LEU A 141 -5.56 13.69 25.32
C LEU A 141 -4.31 14.54 25.05
N PRO A 142 -3.36 14.63 26.00
CA PRO A 142 -2.05 15.25 25.75
C PRO A 142 -1.38 14.60 24.53
N GLY A 143 -1.20 15.37 23.45
CA GLY A 143 -0.63 14.89 22.18
C GLY A 143 -1.62 14.24 21.20
N TYR A 144 -2.91 14.17 21.51
CA TYR A 144 -3.94 13.64 20.61
C TYR A 144 -5.07 14.64 20.39
N ALA A 145 -5.13 15.19 19.18
CA ALA A 145 -6.19 16.08 18.73
C ALA A 145 -6.93 15.46 17.55
N VAL A 146 -8.25 15.55 17.56
CA VAL A 146 -9.10 15.19 16.41
C VAL A 146 -9.47 16.47 15.70
N SER A 147 -9.09 16.56 14.42
CA SER A 147 -9.43 17.66 13.52
C SER A 147 -9.98 17.11 12.22
N LEU A 148 -10.70 17.94 11.48
CA LEU A 148 -11.12 17.64 10.11
C LEU A 148 -10.73 18.80 9.21
N SER A 149 -9.69 18.62 8.40
CA SER A 149 -9.29 19.54 7.33
C SER A 149 -9.97 19.22 6.00
N THR A 150 -9.95 20.16 5.06
CA THR A 150 -10.44 19.93 3.69
C THR A 150 -9.64 18.83 2.98
N GLU A 151 -8.34 18.72 3.26
CA GLU A 151 -7.49 17.61 2.80
C GLU A 151 -7.98 16.24 3.32
N GLN A 152 -8.29 16.15 4.62
CA GLN A 152 -8.82 14.93 5.22
C GLN A 152 -10.21 14.57 4.66
N LEU A 153 -11.07 15.56 4.42
CA LEU A 153 -12.38 15.35 3.81
C LEU A 153 -12.26 14.76 2.40
N VAL A 154 -11.37 15.32 1.56
CA VAL A 154 -11.12 14.80 0.21
C VAL A 154 -10.61 13.37 0.26
N ALA A 155 -9.67 13.06 1.17
CA ALA A 155 -9.16 11.70 1.35
C ALA A 155 -10.28 10.72 1.76
N ILE A 156 -11.17 11.11 2.69
CA ILE A 156 -12.32 10.30 3.10
C ILE A 156 -13.26 10.04 1.92
N LEU A 157 -13.60 11.08 1.14
CA LEU A 157 -14.47 10.96 -0.03
C LEU A 157 -13.85 10.06 -1.10
N LEU A 158 -12.54 10.16 -1.32
CA LEU A 158 -11.81 9.31 -2.27
C LEU A 158 -11.85 7.84 -1.83
N ILE A 159 -11.58 7.56 -0.54
CA ILE A 159 -11.65 6.19 -0.01
C ILE A 159 -13.07 5.63 -0.16
N ALA A 160 -14.10 6.42 0.16
CA ALA A 160 -15.50 6.01 0.00
C ALA A 160 -15.83 5.71 -1.47
N LEU A 161 -15.40 6.56 -2.39
CA LEU A 161 -15.59 6.38 -3.83
C LEU A 161 -14.90 5.11 -4.34
N LEU A 162 -13.63 4.89 -3.99
CA LEU A 162 -12.88 3.71 -4.42
C LEU A 162 -13.45 2.44 -3.80
N THR A 163 -13.89 2.50 -2.54
CA THR A 163 -14.57 1.38 -1.87
C THR A 163 -15.87 1.04 -2.60
N PHE A 164 -16.69 2.05 -2.93
CA PHE A 164 -17.91 1.86 -3.70
C PHE A 164 -17.66 1.33 -5.12
N SER A 165 -16.60 1.78 -5.78
CA SER A 165 -16.19 1.26 -7.10
C SER A 165 -15.79 -0.23 -7.00
N ASN A 166 -15.03 -0.58 -5.97
CA ASN A 166 -14.60 -1.95 -5.72
C ASN A 166 -15.77 -2.90 -5.40
N THR A 167 -16.85 -2.42 -4.77
CA THR A 167 -18.04 -3.25 -4.53
C THR A 167 -18.86 -3.51 -5.80
N ARG A 168 -18.72 -2.73 -6.87
CA ARG A 168 -19.43 -2.93 -8.16
C ARG A 168 -18.75 -3.92 -9.12
N GLY A 169 -17.60 -4.50 -8.73
CA GLY A 169 -17.03 -5.67 -9.38
C GLY A 169 -15.58 -5.49 -9.88
N LEU A 170 -14.86 -6.62 -9.91
CA LEU A 170 -13.42 -6.70 -10.16
C LEU A 170 -12.96 -6.15 -11.54
N ARG A 171 -13.87 -6.10 -12.53
CA ARG A 171 -13.55 -5.54 -13.86
C ARG A 171 -13.28 -4.03 -13.81
N VAL A 172 -14.00 -3.29 -12.97
CA VAL A 172 -13.84 -1.84 -12.82
C VAL A 172 -12.52 -1.53 -12.10
N GLY A 173 -12.23 -2.27 -11.01
CA GLY A 173 -10.96 -2.15 -10.29
C GLY A 173 -9.73 -2.40 -11.18
N LYS A 174 -9.80 -3.40 -12.08
CA LYS A 174 -8.72 -3.67 -13.05
C LYS A 174 -8.49 -2.50 -14.01
N ILE A 175 -9.56 -1.87 -14.51
CA ILE A 175 -9.45 -0.72 -15.43
C ILE A 175 -8.83 0.48 -14.69
N VAL A 176 -9.30 0.77 -13.48
CA VAL A 176 -8.76 1.85 -12.64
C VAL A 176 -7.27 1.63 -12.38
N GLN A 177 -6.88 0.43 -11.94
CA GLN A 177 -5.49 0.08 -11.67
C GLN A 177 -4.60 0.22 -12.91
N ASN A 178 -5.01 -0.31 -14.06
CA ASN A 178 -4.24 -0.22 -15.29
C ASN A 178 -4.05 1.24 -15.75
N SER A 179 -5.08 2.06 -15.64
CA SER A 179 -4.98 3.49 -15.95
C SER A 179 -4.00 4.20 -15.03
N PHE A 180 -4.06 3.96 -13.71
CA PHE A 180 -3.12 4.56 -12.76
C PHE A 180 -1.67 4.10 -13.01
N THR A 181 -1.46 2.82 -13.27
CA THR A 181 -0.12 2.28 -13.57
C THR A 181 0.44 2.91 -14.85
N PHE A 182 -0.35 2.98 -15.93
CA PHE A 182 0.09 3.59 -17.18
C PHE A 182 0.45 5.07 -17.00
N THR A 183 -0.42 5.85 -16.34
CA THR A 183 -0.17 7.28 -16.09
C THR A 183 1.10 7.50 -15.26
N LYS A 184 1.33 6.67 -14.23
CA LYS A 184 2.55 6.74 -13.41
C LYS A 184 3.81 6.46 -14.23
N THR A 185 3.80 5.39 -15.02
CA THR A 185 4.96 5.03 -15.87
C THR A 185 5.22 6.08 -16.93
N ALA A 186 4.17 6.62 -17.56
CA ALA A 186 4.30 7.70 -18.54
C ALA A 186 4.85 8.99 -17.92
N ALA A 187 4.40 9.36 -16.72
CA ALA A 187 4.92 10.53 -16.00
C ALA A 187 6.41 10.39 -15.66
N LEU A 188 6.89 9.17 -15.38
CA LEU A 188 8.32 8.90 -15.14
C LEU A 188 9.18 9.00 -16.39
N ILE A 189 8.62 8.73 -17.58
CA ILE A 189 9.34 8.86 -18.86
C ILE A 189 9.39 10.32 -19.33
N GLY A 190 8.41 11.13 -18.93
CA GLY A 190 8.29 12.54 -19.32
C GLY A 190 9.09 13.53 -18.47
N VAL A 191 9.75 13.08 -17.40
CA VAL A 191 10.63 13.87 -16.52
C VAL A 191 12.08 13.53 -16.82
#